data_AF-A0A971RJE5-F1
#
_entry.id   AF-A0A971RJE5-F1
#
_cell.length_a   1.000
_cell.length_b   1.000
_cell.length_c   1.000
_cell.angle_alpha   90.00
_cell.angle_beta   90.00
_cell.angle_gamma   90.00
#
_symmetry.space_group_name_H-M   'P 1'
#
loop_
_entity.id
_entity.type
_entity.pdbx_description
1 polymer ?
#
loop_
_entity_poly.entity_id
_entity_poly.type
_entity_poly.pdbx_seq_one_letter_code
_entity_poly.pdbx_strand_id
1 'polypeptide(L)'
;LGKATVSQSRAGGLVLPVITLILLVLLVAAPVFNADAGGPIFFSTEGPGSQHAPLLLGLIAGLAGGSLAQRTRLCLSGGIRDFYLIRDTYLLKGFGLIFVVALLLNLLYGQFNLGFTGQPIAHNWHLWNFLGLFLVGLTAVLLGGCPLRQLILSGEGDLDAGITVLGMIAGAAVAHNFMLASSGAGPTVFGQYAVVIGILIALTIGWVCREV
;
A
#
# COMPACT_ATOMS: atom_id res chain seq x y z
N LEU A 1 -16.76 7.59 -7.73
CA LEU A 1 -15.88 6.40 -7.72
C LEU A 1 -16.77 5.18 -7.97
N GLY A 2 -16.94 4.80 -9.25
CA GLY A 2 -17.81 3.69 -9.65
C GLY A 2 -17.19 2.31 -9.38
N LYS A 3 -17.93 1.22 -9.67
CA LYS A 3 -17.28 -0.10 -9.90
C LYS A 3 -16.34 0.05 -11.08
N ALA A 4 -15.33 -0.81 -11.20
CA ALA A 4 -14.62 -0.94 -12.47
C ALA A 4 -15.68 -1.04 -13.60
N THR A 5 -15.67 -0.10 -14.54
CA THR A 5 -16.53 -0.15 -15.73
C THR A 5 -16.11 -1.38 -16.53
N VAL A 6 -17.10 -2.22 -16.86
CA VAL A 6 -16.89 -3.58 -17.35
C VAL A 6 -16.07 -3.60 -18.65
N SER A 7 -15.10 -4.52 -18.67
CA SER A 7 -14.44 -5.19 -19.81
C SER A 7 -13.07 -4.66 -20.27
N GLN A 8 -12.03 -5.44 -19.92
CA GLN A 8 -10.96 -5.82 -20.85
C GLN A 8 -10.63 -7.32 -20.69
N SER A 9 -11.49 -8.19 -21.23
CA SER A 9 -11.37 -9.66 -21.26
C SER A 9 -11.42 -10.38 -19.89
N ARG A 10 -11.94 -11.62 -19.84
CA ARG A 10 -11.81 -12.49 -18.64
C ARG A 10 -10.35 -12.70 -18.26
N ALA A 11 -9.43 -12.65 -19.23
CA ALA A 11 -8.01 -12.81 -19.00
C ALA A 11 -7.42 -11.64 -18.18
N GLY A 12 -7.84 -10.40 -18.45
CA GLY A 12 -7.32 -9.20 -17.79
C GLY A 12 -7.53 -9.21 -16.28
N GLY A 13 -8.73 -9.61 -15.83
CA GLY A 13 -9.02 -9.73 -14.40
C GLY A 13 -8.35 -10.90 -13.68
N LEU A 14 -7.83 -11.88 -14.42
CA LEU A 14 -7.08 -13.01 -13.88
C LEU A 14 -5.58 -12.73 -13.77
N VAL A 15 -5.04 -11.71 -14.46
CA VAL A 15 -3.59 -11.44 -14.49
C VAL A 15 -3.03 -11.22 -13.09
N LEU A 16 -3.61 -10.30 -12.31
CA LEU A 16 -3.08 -9.97 -10.99
C LEU A 16 -3.26 -11.14 -9.97
N PRO A 17 -4.42 -11.82 -9.89
CA PRO A 17 -4.56 -13.03 -9.09
C PRO A 17 -3.58 -14.15 -9.47
N VAL A 18 -3.28 -14.33 -10.75
CA VAL A 18 -2.29 -15.32 -11.20
C VAL A 18 -0.89 -14.92 -10.75
N ILE A 19 -0.51 -13.64 -10.88
CA ILE A 19 0.78 -13.13 -10.39
C ILE A 19 0.91 -13.35 -8.88
N THR A 20 -0.12 -13.03 -8.08
CA THR A 20 -0.07 -13.24 -6.62
C THR A 20 -0.04 -14.72 -6.25
N LEU A 21 -0.71 -15.60 -7.00
CA LEU A 21 -0.59 -17.05 -6.83
C LEU A 21 0.81 -17.56 -7.18
N ILE A 22 1.43 -17.05 -8.25
CA ILE A 22 2.81 -17.39 -8.60
C ILE A 22 3.76 -16.96 -7.48
N LEU A 23 3.58 -15.74 -6.93
CA LEU A 23 4.36 -15.27 -5.78
C LEU A 23 4.14 -16.12 -4.52
N LEU A 24 2.91 -16.57 -4.27
CA LEU A 24 2.59 -17.48 -3.17
C LEU A 24 3.25 -18.85 -3.34
N VAL A 25 3.21 -19.40 -4.56
CA VAL A 25 3.88 -20.68 -4.88
C VAL A 25 5.39 -20.54 -4.73
N LEU A 26 5.99 -19.44 -5.21
CA LEU A 26 7.40 -19.13 -5.02
C LEU A 26 7.77 -19.05 -3.53
N LEU A 27 6.94 -18.39 -2.71
CA LEU A 27 7.15 -18.31 -1.26
C LEU A 27 7.15 -19.69 -0.59
N VAL A 28 6.21 -20.57 -0.96
CA VAL A 28 6.08 -21.92 -0.37
C VAL A 28 7.19 -22.86 -0.87
N ALA A 29 7.50 -22.79 -2.16
CA ALA A 29 8.52 -23.64 -2.78
C ALA A 29 9.94 -23.24 -2.36
N ALA A 30 10.16 -21.99 -1.93
CA ALA A 30 11.43 -21.41 -1.51
C ALA A 30 12.63 -21.93 -2.33
N PRO A 31 12.61 -21.84 -3.68
CA PRO A 31 13.62 -22.49 -4.50
C PRO A 31 15.00 -21.84 -4.27
N VAL A 32 15.90 -22.61 -3.65
CA VAL A 32 17.30 -22.25 -3.50
C VAL A 32 18.04 -22.74 -4.74
N PHE A 33 18.26 -21.85 -5.70
CA PHE A 33 18.95 -22.20 -6.94
C PHE A 33 20.48 -22.35 -6.75
N ASN A 34 21.06 -21.84 -5.67
CA ASN A 34 22.47 -22.03 -5.30
C ASN A 34 22.67 -21.96 -3.77
N ALA A 35 23.43 -22.91 -3.21
CA ALA A 35 23.71 -23.01 -1.78
C ALA A 35 24.67 -21.92 -1.26
N ASP A 36 25.56 -21.39 -2.12
CA ASP A 36 26.58 -20.41 -1.73
C ASP A 36 26.31 -18.97 -2.22
N ALA A 37 25.39 -18.80 -3.18
CA ALA A 37 25.06 -17.50 -3.80
C ALA A 37 23.62 -17.00 -3.51
N GLY A 38 22.84 -17.78 -2.76
CA GLY A 38 21.43 -17.48 -2.49
C GLY A 38 20.52 -17.71 -3.71
N GLY A 39 19.26 -18.07 -3.45
CA GLY A 39 18.21 -18.04 -4.47
C GLY A 39 17.66 -16.62 -4.69
N PRO A 40 16.80 -16.39 -5.70
CA PRO A 40 16.13 -15.11 -5.92
C PRO A 40 15.27 -14.63 -4.73
N ILE A 41 14.87 -15.55 -3.85
CA ILE A 41 14.09 -15.28 -2.65
C ILE A 41 15.06 -15.12 -1.48
N PHE A 42 15.45 -13.87 -1.22
CA PHE A 42 16.20 -13.53 -0.02
C PHE A 42 15.24 -13.41 1.16
N PHE A 43 15.34 -14.34 2.11
CA PHE A 43 14.67 -14.17 3.39
C PHE A 43 15.47 -13.15 4.21
N SER A 44 14.83 -12.01 4.46
CA SER A 44 15.40 -10.97 5.31
C SER A 44 15.57 -11.54 6.73
N THR A 45 16.81 -11.58 7.22
CA THR A 45 17.11 -12.01 8.59
C THR A 45 16.80 -10.93 9.61
N GLU A 46 16.84 -9.65 9.20
CA GLU A 46 16.70 -8.48 10.07
C GLU A 46 15.76 -7.44 9.47
N GLY A 47 14.92 -6.83 10.30
CA GLY A 47 13.99 -5.76 9.93
C GLY A 47 12.52 -6.19 9.87
N PRO A 48 11.60 -5.29 9.48
CA PRO A 48 10.16 -5.57 9.49
C PRO A 48 9.74 -6.71 8.55
N GLY A 49 10.54 -6.98 7.50
CA GLY A 49 10.29 -8.08 6.57
C GLY A 49 10.54 -9.49 7.13
N SER A 50 11.28 -9.61 8.24
CA SER A 50 11.53 -10.89 8.92
C SER A 50 10.41 -11.27 9.90
N GLN A 51 9.60 -10.30 10.32
CA GLN A 51 8.46 -10.50 11.22
C GLN A 51 7.22 -10.95 10.44
N HIS A 52 7.22 -12.22 10.02
CA HIS A 52 6.10 -12.78 9.27
C HIS A 52 5.06 -13.45 10.17
N ALA A 53 3.78 -13.23 9.87
CA ALA A 53 2.69 -13.99 10.49
C ALA A 53 2.69 -15.44 9.96
N PRO A 54 2.09 -16.41 10.70
CA PRO A 54 1.87 -17.75 10.18
C PRO A 54 1.08 -17.69 8.87
N LEU A 55 1.60 -18.34 7.82
CA LEU A 55 1.12 -18.20 6.43
C LEU A 55 -0.40 -18.39 6.31
N LEU A 56 -0.95 -19.41 6.97
CA LEU A 56 -2.38 -19.72 6.92
C LEU A 56 -3.24 -18.63 7.55
N LEU A 57 -2.82 -18.09 8.71
CA LEU A 57 -3.54 -17.01 9.39
C LEU A 57 -3.50 -15.72 8.55
N GLY A 58 -2.34 -15.41 7.95
CA GLY A 58 -2.19 -14.29 7.03
C GLY A 58 -3.09 -14.41 5.80
N LEU A 59 -3.17 -15.61 5.21
CA LEU A 59 -4.02 -15.87 4.04
C LEU A 59 -5.51 -15.72 4.38
N ILE A 60 -5.96 -16.30 5.50
CA ILE A 60 -7.35 -16.18 5.96
C ILE A 60 -7.70 -14.72 6.24
N ALA A 61 -6.84 -14.00 6.97
CA ALA A 61 -7.05 -12.59 7.27
C ALA A 61 -7.07 -11.72 6.01
N GLY A 62 -6.16 -11.97 5.06
CA GLY A 62 -6.09 -11.27 3.77
C GLY A 62 -7.32 -11.51 2.90
N LEU A 63 -7.80 -12.75 2.79
CA LEU A 63 -9.02 -13.08 2.03
C LEU A 63 -10.27 -12.48 2.67
N ALA A 64 -10.40 -12.56 4.00
CA ALA A 64 -11.53 -11.98 4.72
C ALA A 64 -11.52 -10.45 4.60
N GLY A 65 -10.38 -9.81 4.87
CA GLY A 65 -10.21 -8.37 4.78
C GLY A 65 -10.41 -7.85 3.35
N GLY A 66 -9.84 -8.53 2.35
CA GLY A 66 -10.01 -8.19 0.93
C GLY A 66 -11.46 -8.31 0.47
N SER A 67 -12.15 -9.40 0.83
CA SER A 67 -13.58 -9.60 0.52
C SER A 67 -14.45 -8.49 1.13
N LEU A 68 -14.19 -8.13 2.40
CA LEU A 68 -14.93 -7.05 3.07
C LEU A 68 -14.61 -5.69 2.44
N ALA A 69 -13.34 -5.41 2.15
CA ALA A 69 -12.89 -4.15 1.54
C ALA A 69 -13.48 -3.97 0.12
N GLN A 70 -13.58 -5.05 -0.66
CA GLN A 70 -14.23 -5.05 -1.96
C GLN A 70 -15.73 -4.72 -1.85
N ARG A 71 -16.45 -5.37 -0.93
CA ARG A 71 -17.89 -5.13 -0.73
C ARG A 71 -18.20 -3.72 -0.25
N THR A 72 -17.39 -3.21 0.67
CA THR A 72 -17.57 -1.86 1.26
C THR A 72 -17.01 -0.74 0.38
N ARG A 73 -16.19 -1.07 -0.63
CA ARG A 73 -15.49 -0.12 -1.50
C ARG A 73 -14.68 0.89 -0.70
N LEU A 74 -13.98 0.39 0.30
CA LEU A 74 -13.31 1.24 1.28
C LEU A 74 -12.30 2.19 0.60
N CYS A 75 -12.47 3.49 0.78
CA CYS A 75 -11.59 4.52 0.21
C CYS A 75 -11.55 5.75 1.13
N LEU A 76 -10.37 6.06 1.70
CA LEU A 76 -10.24 7.14 2.69
C LEU A 76 -10.41 8.52 2.06
N SER A 77 -9.75 8.76 0.93
CA SER A 77 -9.91 10.02 0.18
C SER A 77 -11.34 10.21 -0.32
N GLY A 78 -11.98 9.13 -0.76
CA GLY A 78 -13.39 9.11 -1.12
C GLY A 78 -14.30 9.45 0.06
N GLY A 79 -14.05 8.87 1.23
CA GLY A 79 -14.83 9.15 2.44
C GLY A 79 -14.73 10.60 2.91
N ILE A 80 -13.54 11.21 2.83
CA ILE A 80 -13.36 12.64 3.17
C ILE A 80 -14.10 13.53 2.16
N ARG A 81 -13.99 13.24 0.87
CA ARG A 81 -14.71 13.96 -0.18
C ARG A 81 -16.22 13.86 0.00
N ASP A 82 -16.74 12.66 0.22
CA ASP A 82 -18.17 12.40 0.33
C ASP A 82 -18.75 13.03 1.60
N PHE A 83 -17.97 13.08 2.69
CA PHE A 83 -18.31 13.82 3.91
C PHE A 83 -18.42 15.33 3.66
N TYR A 84 -17.47 15.93 2.92
CA TYR A 84 -17.50 17.38 2.68
C TYR A 84 -18.55 17.80 1.66
N LEU A 85 -18.69 17.05 0.55
CA LEU A 85 -19.53 17.44 -0.58
C LEU A 85 -21.00 17.00 -0.43
N ILE A 86 -21.24 15.77 0.01
CA ILE A 86 -22.58 15.14 0.03
C ILE A 86 -23.07 14.93 1.48
N ARG A 87 -22.19 15.12 2.47
CA ARG A 87 -22.42 14.82 3.90
C ARG A 87 -22.71 13.35 4.18
N ASP A 88 -22.18 12.44 3.36
CA ASP A 88 -22.24 11.02 3.65
C ASP A 88 -21.10 10.61 4.60
N THR A 89 -21.45 9.92 5.69
CA THR A 89 -20.50 9.44 6.70
C THR A 89 -20.26 7.94 6.64
N TYR A 90 -20.87 7.22 5.69
CA TYR A 90 -20.79 5.76 5.60
C TYR A 90 -19.34 5.24 5.56
N LEU A 91 -18.52 5.76 4.64
CA LEU A 91 -17.11 5.38 4.50
C LEU A 91 -16.27 5.82 5.70
N LEU A 92 -16.53 7.01 6.23
CA LEU A 92 -15.79 7.57 7.37
C LEU A 92 -16.02 6.75 8.65
N LYS A 93 -17.25 6.29 8.89
CA LYS A 93 -17.58 5.36 9.98
C LYS A 93 -16.84 4.04 9.84
N GLY A 94 -16.66 3.55 8.61
CA GLY A 94 -15.85 2.35 8.33
C GLY A 94 -14.39 2.52 8.78
N PHE A 95 -13.74 3.63 8.44
CA PHE A 95 -12.38 3.92 8.92
C PHE A 95 -12.31 4.15 10.42
N GLY A 96 -13.31 4.83 11.00
CA GLY A 96 -13.43 4.98 12.45
C GLY A 96 -13.50 3.64 13.18
N LEU A 97 -14.27 2.68 12.64
CA LEU A 97 -14.34 1.33 13.18
C LEU A 97 -12.99 0.60 13.12
N ILE A 98 -12.29 0.67 11.98
CA ILE A 98 -10.95 0.07 11.84
C ILE A 98 -9.99 0.65 12.89
N PHE A 99 -10.01 1.97 13.08
CA PHE A 99 -9.18 2.64 14.07
C PHE A 99 -9.50 2.19 15.50
N VAL A 100 -10.78 2.15 15.89
CA VAL A 100 -11.20 1.72 17.23
C VAL A 100 -10.83 0.26 17.49
N VAL A 101 -11.06 -0.63 16.52
CA VAL A 101 -10.70 -2.05 16.65
C VAL A 101 -9.18 -2.21 16.78
N ALA A 102 -8.40 -1.53 15.94
CA ALA A 102 -6.95 -1.56 16.01
C ALA A 102 -6.43 -1.04 17.37
N LEU A 103 -7.01 0.04 17.88
CA LEU A 103 -6.65 0.61 19.17
C LEU A 103 -6.93 -0.36 20.33
N LEU A 104 -8.13 -0.96 20.34
CA LEU A 104 -8.52 -1.94 21.37
C LEU A 104 -7.62 -3.17 21.35
N LEU A 105 -7.31 -3.70 20.17
CA LEU A 105 -6.39 -4.83 20.04
C LEU A 105 -4.98 -4.47 20.53
N ASN A 106 -4.44 -3.30 20.15
CA ASN A 106 -3.13 -2.86 20.62
C ASN A 106 -3.09 -2.68 22.15
N LEU A 107 -4.19 -2.21 22.75
CA LEU A 107 -4.32 -2.09 24.20
C LEU A 107 -4.37 -3.46 24.88
N LEU A 108 -5.14 -4.41 24.33
CA LEU A 108 -5.24 -5.78 24.84
C LEU A 108 -3.91 -6.54 24.75
N TYR A 109 -3.14 -6.34 23.67
CA TYR A 109 -1.82 -6.94 23.49
C TYR A 109 -0.68 -6.17 24.18
N GLY A 110 -0.99 -5.07 24.89
CA GLY A 110 0.00 -4.24 25.58
C GLY A 110 1.02 -3.57 24.65
N GLN A 111 0.75 -3.48 23.35
CA GLN A 111 1.63 -2.87 22.34
C GLN A 111 1.36 -1.37 22.14
N PHE A 112 0.42 -0.81 22.89
CA PHE A 112 0.02 0.58 22.77
C PHE A 112 1.05 1.52 23.41
N ASN A 113 1.73 2.30 22.57
CA ASN A 113 2.66 3.35 22.99
C ASN A 113 2.11 4.73 22.63
N LEU A 114 1.70 5.51 23.62
CA LEU A 114 1.30 6.91 23.48
C LEU A 114 2.54 7.80 23.38
N GLY A 115 3.12 7.88 22.18
CA GLY A 115 4.26 8.75 21.90
C GLY A 115 4.70 8.65 20.45
N PHE A 116 5.44 9.65 19.98
CA PHE A 116 6.03 9.65 18.62
C PHE A 116 7.38 8.93 18.59
N THR A 117 8.06 8.82 19.73
CA THR A 117 9.38 8.21 19.87
C THR A 117 9.29 6.69 20.04
N GLY A 118 10.16 5.95 19.36
CA GLY A 118 10.25 4.49 19.53
C GLY A 118 9.11 3.70 18.86
N GLN A 119 8.34 4.33 17.98
CA GLN A 119 7.35 3.63 17.17
C GLN A 119 8.04 2.76 16.10
N PRO A 120 7.63 1.50 15.92
CA PRO A 120 8.17 0.64 14.86
C PRO A 120 8.00 1.31 13.49
N ILE A 121 9.07 1.33 12.68
CA ILE A 121 9.07 1.81 11.28
C ILE A 121 8.86 3.34 11.13
N ALA A 122 8.43 4.05 12.17
CA ALA A 122 8.26 5.50 12.15
C ALA A 122 9.50 6.23 12.70
N HIS A 123 9.83 7.36 12.09
CA HIS A 123 10.86 8.29 12.57
C HIS A 123 10.24 9.60 13.04
N ASN A 124 10.95 10.33 13.91
CA ASN A 124 10.46 11.60 14.47
C ASN A 124 10.57 12.79 13.50
N TRP A 125 11.10 12.61 12.30
CA TRP A 125 11.25 13.70 11.33
C TRP A 125 9.91 14.05 10.67
N HIS A 126 9.09 14.83 11.39
CA HIS A 126 7.71 15.14 11.02
C HIS A 126 7.56 15.75 9.63
N LEU A 127 8.50 16.60 9.20
CA LEU A 127 8.46 17.21 7.88
C LEU A 127 8.50 16.16 6.76
N TRP A 128 9.39 15.19 6.86
CA TRP A 128 9.55 14.15 5.84
C TRP A 128 8.42 13.11 5.88
N ASN A 129 7.88 12.83 7.07
CA ASN A 129 6.64 12.04 7.19
C ASN A 129 5.48 12.73 6.46
N PHE A 130 5.32 14.03 6.68
CA PHE A 130 4.28 14.83 6.03
C PHE A 130 4.49 14.88 4.51
N LEU A 131 5.69 15.22 4.04
CA LEU A 131 5.99 15.32 2.61
C LEU A 131 5.87 13.96 1.89
N GLY A 132 6.26 12.87 2.55
CA GLY A 132 6.09 11.53 2.01
C GLY A 132 4.62 11.17 1.82
N LEU A 133 3.77 11.38 2.84
CA LEU A 133 2.32 11.15 2.71
C LEU A 133 1.63 12.16 1.78
N PHE A 134 2.14 13.38 1.70
CA PHE A 134 1.67 14.38 0.75
C PHE A 134 1.90 13.92 -0.70
N LEU A 135 3.08 13.37 -1.01
CA LEU A 135 3.36 12.78 -2.32
C LEU A 135 2.40 11.62 -2.63
N VAL A 136 2.17 10.72 -1.67
CA VAL A 136 1.19 9.62 -1.83
C VAL A 136 -0.22 10.17 -2.06
N GLY A 137 -0.60 11.26 -1.38
CA GLY A 137 -1.88 11.94 -1.58
C GLY A 137 -2.01 12.53 -2.98
N LEU A 138 -0.97 13.23 -3.46
CA LEU A 138 -0.94 13.81 -4.81
C LEU A 138 -1.07 12.72 -5.88
N THR A 139 -0.29 11.65 -5.80
CA THR A 139 -0.37 10.56 -6.78
C THR A 139 -1.69 9.82 -6.69
N ALA A 140 -2.26 9.62 -5.50
CA ALA A 140 -3.58 9.02 -5.33
C ALA A 140 -4.71 9.85 -5.98
N VAL A 141 -4.60 11.19 -5.97
CA VAL A 141 -5.54 12.07 -6.67
C VAL A 141 -5.40 11.92 -8.18
N LEU A 142 -4.17 11.91 -8.71
CA LEU A 142 -3.91 11.71 -10.14
C LEU A 142 -4.37 10.34 -10.64
N LEU A 143 -4.20 9.29 -9.83
CA LEU A 143 -4.62 7.92 -10.13
C LEU A 143 -6.12 7.67 -9.91
N GLY A 144 -6.86 8.63 -9.35
CA GLY A 144 -8.28 8.48 -9.04
C GLY A 144 -8.61 7.51 -7.89
N GLY A 145 -7.64 7.18 -7.02
CA GLY A 145 -7.84 6.26 -5.90
C GLY A 145 -6.62 6.10 -4.99
N CYS A 146 -6.85 5.82 -3.70
CA CYS A 146 -5.78 5.50 -2.76
C CYS A 146 -5.18 4.10 -3.02
N PRO A 147 -4.01 3.76 -2.45
CA PRO A 147 -3.36 2.46 -2.68
C PRO A 147 -4.27 1.25 -2.43
N LEU A 148 -5.07 1.30 -1.35
CA LEU A 148 -6.05 0.26 -1.04
C LEU A 148 -7.15 0.17 -2.11
N ARG A 149 -7.61 1.31 -2.64
CA ARG A 149 -8.61 1.33 -3.72
C ARG A 149 -8.05 0.73 -5.01
N GLN A 150 -6.79 0.98 -5.34
CA GLN A 150 -6.13 0.39 -6.52
C GLN A 150 -6.01 -1.13 -6.38
N LEU A 151 -5.69 -1.64 -5.18
CA LEU A 151 -5.70 -3.08 -4.90
C LEU A 151 -7.10 -3.69 -5.10
N ILE A 152 -8.15 -3.04 -4.57
CA ILE A 152 -9.54 -3.51 -4.74
C ILE A 152 -9.94 -3.50 -6.22
N LEU A 153 -9.69 -2.41 -6.95
CA LEU A 153 -10.03 -2.27 -8.37
C LEU A 153 -9.30 -3.32 -9.22
N SER A 154 -8.02 -3.56 -8.94
CA SER A 154 -7.25 -4.60 -9.62
C SER A 154 -7.83 -6.00 -9.40
N GLY A 155 -8.39 -6.28 -8.21
CA GLY A 155 -9.10 -7.52 -7.90
C GLY A 155 -10.52 -7.59 -8.49
N GLU A 156 -11.13 -6.45 -8.84
CA GLU A 156 -12.38 -6.37 -9.62
C GLU A 156 -12.13 -6.55 -11.13
N GLY A 157 -10.86 -6.58 -11.56
CA GLY A 157 -10.44 -6.81 -12.95
C GLY A 157 -10.14 -5.54 -13.74
N ASP A 158 -9.85 -4.43 -13.05
CA ASP A 158 -9.36 -3.20 -13.66
C ASP A 158 -7.86 -3.32 -13.98
N LEU A 159 -7.50 -3.30 -15.27
CA LEU A 159 -6.13 -3.43 -15.73
C LEU A 159 -5.27 -2.19 -15.45
N ASP A 160 -5.86 -0.99 -15.46
CA ASP A 160 -5.14 0.25 -15.16
C ASP A 160 -4.75 0.28 -13.68
N ALA A 161 -5.66 -0.16 -12.82
CA ALA A 161 -5.36 -0.40 -11.41
C ALA A 161 -4.33 -1.52 -11.23
N GLY A 162 -4.39 -2.59 -12.04
CA GLY A 162 -3.40 -3.66 -12.05
C GLY A 162 -1.97 -3.17 -12.35
N ILE A 163 -1.81 -2.35 -13.39
CA ILE A 163 -0.52 -1.71 -13.73
C ILE A 163 -0.04 -0.81 -12.59
N THR A 164 -0.95 -0.07 -11.96
CA THR A 164 -0.64 0.76 -10.80
C THR A 164 -0.11 -0.07 -9.63
N VAL A 165 -0.72 -1.22 -9.35
CA VAL A 165 -0.25 -2.14 -8.29
C VAL A 165 1.13 -2.72 -8.62
N LEU A 166 1.38 -3.13 -9.86
CA LEU A 166 2.70 -3.58 -10.29
C LEU A 166 3.75 -2.46 -10.17
N GLY A 167 3.38 -1.23 -10.52
CA GLY A 167 4.22 -0.05 -10.33
C GLY A 167 4.54 0.22 -8.85
N MET A 168 3.58 0.04 -7.94
CA MET A 168 3.82 0.15 -6.49
C MET A 168 4.78 -0.94 -6.00
N ILE A 169 4.64 -2.19 -6.48
CA ILE A 169 5.55 -3.29 -6.12
C ILE A 169 6.96 -3.02 -6.65
N ALA A 170 7.09 -2.62 -7.90
CA ALA A 170 8.38 -2.26 -8.51
C ALA A 170 9.02 -1.06 -7.78
N GLY A 171 8.24 -0.03 -7.46
CA GLY A 171 8.67 1.13 -6.69
C GLY A 171 9.16 0.76 -5.29
N ALA A 172 8.46 -0.15 -4.60
CA ALA A 172 8.90 -0.68 -3.31
C ALA A 172 10.22 -1.45 -3.44
N ALA A 173 10.35 -2.31 -4.46
CA ALA A 173 11.60 -3.01 -4.74
C ALA A 173 12.76 -2.03 -4.97
N VAL A 174 12.56 -1.00 -5.79
CA VAL A 174 13.57 0.05 -6.00
C VAL A 174 13.90 0.77 -4.68
N ALA A 175 12.88 1.14 -3.89
CA ALA A 175 13.11 1.88 -2.66
C ALA A 175 13.94 1.11 -1.63
N HIS A 176 13.69 -0.20 -1.51
CA HIS A 176 14.40 -1.07 -0.58
C HIS A 176 15.79 -1.50 -1.08
N ASN A 177 16.04 -1.58 -2.39
CA ASN A 177 17.34 -1.98 -2.94
C ASN A 177 18.31 -0.80 -3.13
N PHE A 178 17.81 0.41 -3.41
CA PHE A 178 18.63 1.60 -3.67
C PHE A 178 18.74 2.55 -2.47
N MET A 179 18.52 2.06 -1.24
CA MET A 179 18.68 2.84 0.01
C MET A 179 17.81 4.11 0.08
N LEU A 180 16.64 4.09 -0.57
CA LEU A 180 15.67 5.20 -0.52
C LEU A 180 14.66 5.02 0.63
N ALA A 181 14.48 3.78 1.10
CA ALA A 181 13.59 3.46 2.19
C ALA A 181 14.05 4.12 3.51
N SER A 182 13.11 4.74 4.21
CA SER A 182 13.35 5.32 5.54
C SER A 182 13.30 4.23 6.61
N SER A 183 13.97 4.47 7.74
CA SER A 183 13.94 3.58 8.90
C SER A 183 13.61 4.36 10.18
N GLY A 184 13.51 3.68 11.32
CA GLY A 184 13.32 4.34 12.62
C GLY A 184 14.43 5.35 12.98
N ALA A 185 15.61 5.25 12.34
CA ALA A 185 16.70 6.22 12.48
C ALA A 185 16.46 7.53 11.71
N GLY A 186 15.52 7.56 10.78
CA GLY A 186 15.22 8.71 9.93
C GLY A 186 15.21 8.40 8.43
N PRO A 187 14.84 9.38 7.59
CA PRO A 187 14.89 9.27 6.15
C PRO A 187 16.33 9.42 5.65
N THR A 188 16.73 8.57 4.70
CA THR A 188 18.03 8.70 4.04
C THR A 188 18.09 9.98 3.20
N VAL A 189 19.28 10.53 3.00
CA VAL A 189 19.47 11.73 2.16
C VAL A 189 18.94 11.49 0.74
N PHE A 190 19.13 10.28 0.20
CA PHE A 190 18.57 9.91 -1.11
C PHE A 190 17.04 9.79 -1.08
N GLY A 191 16.45 9.28 0.00
CA GLY A 191 15.00 9.24 0.19
C GLY A 191 14.38 10.65 0.23
N GLN A 192 15.06 11.60 0.87
CA GLN A 192 14.65 13.01 0.89
C GLN A 192 14.60 13.60 -0.53
N TYR A 193 15.65 13.40 -1.32
CA TYR A 193 15.67 13.83 -2.72
C TYR A 193 14.58 13.16 -3.55
N ALA A 194 14.36 11.85 -3.37
CA ALA A 194 13.32 11.11 -4.07
C ALA A 194 11.92 11.67 -3.80
N VAL A 195 11.61 12.06 -2.56
CA VAL A 195 10.32 12.68 -2.21
C VAL A 195 10.16 14.03 -2.91
N VAL A 196 11.17 14.89 -2.87
CA VAL A 196 11.11 16.21 -3.52
C VAL A 196 10.95 16.08 -5.04
N ILE A 197 11.77 15.24 -5.67
CA ILE A 197 11.69 14.96 -7.11
C ILE A 197 10.32 14.37 -7.46
N GLY A 198 9.82 13.43 -6.67
CA GLY A 198 8.50 12.84 -6.86
C GLY A 198 7.37 13.86 -6.82
N ILE A 199 7.42 14.81 -5.88
CA ILE A 199 6.43 15.90 -5.79
C ILE A 199 6.49 16.77 -7.04
N LEU A 200 7.69 17.16 -7.48
CA LEU A 200 7.85 17.97 -8.70
C LEU A 200 7.33 17.23 -9.94
N ILE A 201 7.60 15.94 -10.07
CA ILE A 201 7.09 15.11 -11.17
C ILE A 201 5.55 15.03 -11.10
N ALA A 202 4.96 14.75 -9.94
CA ALA A 202 3.51 14.67 -9.81
C ALA A 202 2.83 16.01 -10.16
N LEU A 203 3.38 17.13 -9.69
CA LEU A 203 2.85 18.46 -9.99
C LEU A 203 3.00 18.83 -11.47
N THR A 204 4.14 18.50 -12.10
CA THR A 204 4.35 18.76 -13.53
C THR A 204 3.40 17.94 -14.38
N ILE A 205 3.20 16.66 -14.09
CA ILE A 205 2.19 15.82 -14.77
C ILE A 205 0.80 16.43 -14.61
N GLY A 206 0.41 16.79 -13.38
CA GLY A 206 -0.89 17.42 -13.13
C GLY A 206 -1.09 18.74 -13.87
N TRP A 207 -0.03 19.54 -14.03
CA TRP A 207 -0.09 20.81 -14.76
C TRP A 207 -0.12 20.62 -16.28
N VAL A 208 0.68 19.70 -16.83
CA VAL A 208 0.76 19.42 -18.26
C VAL A 208 -0.52 18.74 -18.77
N CYS A 209 -1.06 17.80 -17.99
CA CYS A 209 -2.25 17.03 -18.35
C CYS A 209 -3.56 17.68 -17.87
N ARG A 210 -3.54 18.96 -17.47
CA ARG A 210 -4.78 19.66 -17.07
C ARG A 210 -5.72 19.78 -18.27
N GLU A 211 -6.98 19.39 -18.08
CA GLU A 211 -8.04 19.69 -19.04
C GLU A 211 -8.24 21.21 -19.11
N VAL A 212 -8.22 21.78 -20.32
CA VAL A 212 -8.42 23.21 -20.60
C VAL A 212 -9.90 23.49 -20.84
#